data_AF-A0A4P7F8S6-F1
#
_entry.id   AF-A0A4P7F8S6-F1
#
_cell.length_a   1.000
_cell.length_b   1.000
_cell.length_c   1.000
_cell.angle_alpha   90.00
_cell.angle_beta   90.00
_cell.angle_gamma   90.00
#
_symmetry.space_group_name_H-M   'P 1'
#
loop_
_entity.id
_entity.type
_entity.pdbx_description
1 polymer ?
#
loop_
_entity_poly.entity_id
_entity_poly.type
_entity_poly.pdbx_seq_one_letter_code
_entity_poly.pdbx_strand_id
1 'polypeptide(L)'
;MHPETAHAAVQMLLLPAFVIMGLSHIIRPTMWVKFFGDLHGQGTSGVVLRTFALELWPALVIVALHPVWSGPGLVLTLYGWALALKCTVSLLAPEIGLRSLAMAARGPRAFVIGGGMLLAMGGICFWR
;
A
#
# COMPACT_ATOMS: atom_id res chain seq x y z
N MET A 1 7.11 20.02 14.94
CA MET A 1 6.07 20.23 13.91
C MET A 1 4.72 20.15 14.62
N HIS A 2 3.78 21.05 14.33
CA HIS A 2 2.44 20.95 14.90
C HIS A 2 1.75 19.69 14.35
N PRO A 3 0.98 18.91 15.14
CA PRO A 3 0.35 17.67 14.68
C PRO A 3 -0.46 17.83 13.40
N GLU A 4 -1.23 18.92 13.29
CA GLU A 4 -1.98 19.27 12.08
C GLU A 4 -1.11 19.43 10.83
N THR A 5 0.09 20.00 10.97
CA THR A 5 1.03 20.16 9.86
C THR A 5 1.60 18.81 9.43
N ALA A 6 1.85 17.89 10.37
CA ALA A 6 2.31 16.54 10.08
C ALA A 6 1.23 15.73 9.34
N HIS A 7 -0.02 15.78 9.82
CA HIS A 7 -1.15 15.12 9.17
C HIS A 7 -1.32 15.58 7.71
N ALA A 8 -1.34 16.90 7.51
CA ALA A 8 -1.45 17.48 6.18
C ALA A 8 -0.27 17.09 5.27
N ALA A 9 0.96 17.05 5.78
CA ALA A 9 2.13 16.63 5.02
C ALA A 9 2.04 15.17 4.58
N VAL A 10 1.57 14.26 5.45
CA VAL A 10 1.34 12.85 5.09
C VAL A 10 0.29 12.73 4.00
N GLN A 11 -0.82 13.48 4.09
CA GLN A 11 -1.87 13.47 3.07
C GLN A 11 -1.37 14.02 1.72
N MET A 12 -0.61 15.12 1.73
CA MET A 12 0.01 15.69 0.53
C MET A 12 1.02 14.74 -0.13
N LEU A 13 1.74 13.94 0.67
CA LEU A 13 2.68 12.95 0.15
C LEU A 13 1.96 11.74 -0.44
N LEU A 14 0.94 11.22 0.25
CA LEU A 14 0.30 9.95 -0.13
C LEU A 14 -0.79 10.08 -1.19
N LEU A 15 -1.45 11.23 -1.29
CA LEU A 15 -2.44 11.48 -2.35
C LEU A 15 -1.87 11.21 -3.75
N PRO A 16 -0.78 11.87 -4.19
CA PRO A 16 -0.23 11.60 -5.52
C PRO A 16 0.25 10.15 -5.65
N ALA A 17 0.80 9.55 -4.59
CA ALA A 17 1.21 8.15 -4.61
C ALA A 17 0.02 7.21 -4.87
N PHE A 18 -1.10 7.39 -4.17
CA PHE A 18 -2.32 6.61 -4.38
C PHE A 18 -2.92 6.82 -5.77
N VAL A 19 -2.94 8.06 -6.26
CA VAL A 19 -3.44 8.36 -7.61
C VAL A 19 -2.57 7.71 -8.68
N ILE A 20 -1.25 7.92 -8.64
CA ILE A 20 -0.31 7.38 -9.63
C ILE A 20 -0.31 5.85 -9.60
N MET A 21 -0.21 5.26 -8.40
CA MET A 21 -0.24 3.80 -8.25
C MET A 21 -1.59 3.22 -8.67
N GLY A 22 -2.70 3.84 -8.29
CA GLY A 22 -4.04 3.41 -8.66
C GLY A 22 -4.29 3.43 -10.16
N LEU A 23 -3.92 4.53 -10.82
CA LEU A 23 -3.98 4.64 -12.28
C LEU A 23 -3.07 3.61 -12.96
N SER A 24 -1.85 3.40 -12.46
CA SER A 24 -0.94 2.40 -13.04
C SER A 24 -1.51 0.98 -12.95
N HIS A 25 -2.22 0.65 -11.87
CA HIS A 25 -2.89 -0.63 -11.66
C HIS A 25 -4.08 -0.84 -12.61
N ILE A 26 -4.80 0.23 -12.94
CA ILE A 26 -5.96 0.18 -13.85
C ILE A 26 -5.53 0.18 -15.32
N ILE A 27 -4.58 1.05 -15.68
CA ILE A 27 -4.14 1.26 -17.07
C ILE A 27 -3.18 0.15 -17.52
N ARG A 28 -2.32 -0.35 -16.62
CA ARG A 28 -1.30 -1.36 -16.91
C ARG A 28 -1.35 -2.57 -15.96
N PRO A 29 -2.50 -3.24 -15.78
CA PRO A 29 -2.64 -4.32 -14.81
C PRO A 29 -1.72 -5.51 -15.11
N THR A 30 -1.45 -5.80 -16.39
CA THR A 30 -0.56 -6.90 -16.79
C THR A 30 0.90 -6.66 -16.41
N MET A 31 1.34 -5.40 -16.33
CA MET A 31 2.67 -5.05 -15.82
C MET A 31 2.81 -5.47 -14.36
N TRP A 32 1.78 -5.23 -13.55
CA TRP A 32 1.75 -5.59 -12.14
C TRP A 32 1.62 -7.11 -11.92
N VAL A 33 0.82 -7.80 -12.75
CA VAL A 33 0.79 -9.27 -12.76
C VAL A 33 2.21 -9.83 -12.97
N LYS A 34 2.94 -9.30 -13.96
CA LYS A 34 4.31 -9.73 -14.23
C LYS A 34 5.24 -9.38 -13.06
N PHE A 35 5.24 -8.13 -12.61
CA PHE A 35 6.11 -7.66 -11.53
C PHE A 35 5.96 -8.49 -10.24
N PHE A 36 4.72 -8.72 -9.79
CA PHE A 36 4.49 -9.55 -8.59
C PHE A 36 4.72 -11.05 -8.84
N GLY A 37 4.54 -11.53 -10.07
CA GLY A 37 4.97 -12.87 -10.47
C GLY A 37 6.48 -13.07 -10.42
N ASP A 38 7.25 -12.10 -10.92
CA ASP A 38 8.71 -12.08 -10.87
C ASP A 38 9.21 -12.02 -9.41
N LEU A 39 8.55 -11.25 -8.55
CA LEU A 39 8.82 -11.25 -7.10
C LEU A 39 8.50 -12.60 -6.45
N HIS A 40 7.38 -13.23 -6.81
CA HIS A 40 7.05 -14.57 -6.31
C HIS A 40 8.13 -15.60 -6.70
N GLY A 41 8.65 -15.52 -7.92
CA GLY A 41 9.73 -16.38 -8.42
C GLY A 41 11.05 -16.26 -7.66
N GLN A 42 11.26 -15.15 -6.93
CA GLN A 42 12.43 -14.92 -6.09
C GLN A 42 12.30 -15.53 -4.68
N GLY A 43 11.18 -16.18 -4.36
CA GLY A 43 10.93 -16.75 -3.03
C GLY A 43 10.88 -15.68 -1.94
N THR A 44 11.46 -15.98 -0.78
CA THR A 44 11.44 -15.06 0.38
C THR A 44 12.21 -13.75 0.13
N SER A 45 13.23 -13.75 -0.72
CA SER A 45 13.93 -12.52 -1.15
C SER A 45 12.99 -11.55 -1.86
N GLY A 46 12.05 -12.06 -2.66
CA GLY A 46 11.02 -11.23 -3.31
C GLY A 46 10.04 -10.62 -2.31
N VAL A 47 9.74 -11.32 -1.20
CA VAL A 47 8.93 -10.78 -0.10
C VAL A 47 9.65 -9.63 0.60
N VAL A 48 10.95 -9.77 0.87
CA VAL A 48 11.78 -8.72 1.46
C VAL A 48 11.81 -7.50 0.53
N LEU A 49 12.11 -7.71 -0.76
CA LEU A 49 12.16 -6.63 -1.76
C LEU A 49 10.83 -5.89 -1.85
N ARG A 50 9.71 -6.61 -1.99
CA ARG A 50 8.36 -6.01 -2.01
C ARG A 50 8.11 -5.15 -0.77
N THR A 51 8.42 -5.70 0.41
CA THR A 51 8.13 -5.05 1.69
C THR A 51 8.91 -3.73 1.82
N PHE A 52 10.21 -3.74 1.56
CA PHE A 52 11.05 -2.54 1.66
C PHE A 52 10.78 -1.52 0.54
N ALA A 53 10.53 -1.97 -0.68
CA ALA A 53 10.35 -1.08 -1.83
C ALA A 53 8.96 -0.42 -1.86
N LEU A 54 7.91 -1.12 -1.40
CA LEU A 54 6.53 -0.68 -1.66
C LEU A 54 5.69 -0.41 -0.40
N GLU A 55 5.97 -1.07 0.72
CA GLU A 55 5.00 -1.14 1.83
C GLU A 55 5.51 -0.50 3.13
N LEU A 56 6.79 -0.71 3.47
CA LEU A 56 7.36 -0.32 4.76
C LEU A 56 7.35 1.19 4.98
N TRP A 57 7.83 1.97 4.00
CA TRP A 57 7.94 3.42 4.16
C TRP A 57 6.59 4.12 4.30
N PRO A 58 5.57 3.84 3.44
CA PRO A 58 4.23 4.36 3.66
C PRO A 58 3.64 3.96 5.02
N ALA A 59 3.84 2.71 5.45
CA ALA A 59 3.35 2.24 6.75
C ALA A 59 3.94 3.06 7.91
N LEU A 60 5.26 3.23 7.93
CA LEU A 60 5.97 3.97 8.98
C LEU A 60 5.57 5.45 8.98
N VAL A 61 5.50 6.08 7.81
CA VAL A 61 5.10 7.48 7.69
C VAL A 61 3.70 7.70 8.24
N ILE A 62 2.73 6.84 7.90
CA ILE A 62 1.35 6.98 8.38
C ILE A 62 1.27 6.72 9.89
N VAL A 63 1.83 5.61 10.37
CA VAL A 63 1.72 5.23 11.79
C VAL A 63 2.40 6.27 12.70
N ALA A 64 3.54 6.82 12.27
CA ALA A 64 4.28 7.79 13.08
C ALA A 64 3.71 9.21 12.99
N LEU A 65 3.20 9.63 11.82
CA LEU A 65 2.90 11.03 11.53
C LEU A 65 1.43 11.31 11.21
N HIS A 66 0.55 10.31 11.22
CA HIS A 66 -0.89 10.48 10.95
C HIS A 66 -1.79 9.65 11.91
N PRO A 67 -1.73 9.83 13.23
CA PRO A 67 -2.60 9.15 14.20
C PRO A 67 -3.99 9.80 14.31
N VAL A 68 -4.71 9.91 13.19
CA VAL A 68 -6.06 10.51 13.15
C VAL A 68 -7.11 9.42 13.37
N TRP A 69 -7.85 9.48 14.47
CA TRP A 69 -8.82 8.44 14.86
C TRP A 69 -10.29 8.83 14.68
N SER A 70 -10.56 9.90 13.94
CA SER A 70 -11.90 10.43 13.70
C SER A 70 -12.07 10.94 12.27
N GLY A 71 -13.31 10.98 11.79
CA GLY A 71 -13.65 11.50 10.47
C GLY A 71 -13.01 10.72 9.31
N PRO A 72 -12.92 11.32 8.11
CA PRO A 72 -12.35 10.66 6.93
C PRO A 72 -10.89 10.25 7.10
N GLY A 73 -10.11 10.99 7.89
CA GLY A 73 -8.70 10.69 8.18
C GLY A 73 -8.47 9.34 8.88
N LEU A 74 -9.49 8.77 9.55
CA LEU A 74 -9.44 7.44 10.16
C LEU A 74 -9.06 6.36 9.14
N VAL A 75 -9.53 6.48 7.89
CA VAL A 75 -9.26 5.48 6.84
C VAL A 75 -7.77 5.37 6.55
N LEU A 76 -7.07 6.50 6.48
CA LEU A 76 -5.63 6.52 6.26
C LEU A 76 -4.88 5.89 7.44
N THR A 77 -5.26 6.23 8.66
CA THR A 77 -4.67 5.70 9.89
C THR A 77 -4.81 4.18 9.97
N LEU A 78 -6.02 3.65 9.71
CA LEU A 78 -6.27 2.20 9.68
C LEU A 78 -5.47 1.51 8.58
N TYR A 79 -5.36 2.12 7.39
CA TYR A 79 -4.53 1.60 6.31
C TYR A 79 -3.04 1.53 6.70
N GLY A 80 -2.51 2.56 7.36
CA GLY A 80 -1.14 2.57 7.87
C GLY A 80 -0.86 1.42 8.84
N TRP A 81 -1.77 1.20 9.80
CA TRP A 81 -1.67 0.06 10.72
C TRP A 81 -1.81 -1.30 10.04
N ALA A 82 -2.71 -1.43 9.07
CA ALA A 82 -2.86 -2.65 8.29
C ALA A 82 -1.60 -2.96 7.47
N LEU A 83 -0.99 -1.93 6.84
CA LEU A 83 0.31 -2.08 6.16
C LEU A 83 1.42 -2.43 7.15
N ALA A 84 1.50 -1.77 8.30
CA ALA A 84 2.51 -2.06 9.31
C ALA A 84 2.44 -3.52 9.78
N LEU A 85 1.22 -3.99 10.09
CA LEU A 85 0.98 -5.39 10.44
C LEU A 85 1.40 -6.33 9.28
N LYS A 86 1.03 -6.00 8.04
CA LYS A 86 1.42 -6.78 6.86
C LYS A 86 2.94 -6.87 6.70
N CYS A 87 3.65 -5.75 6.87
CA CYS A 87 5.11 -5.70 6.82
C CYS A 87 5.72 -6.57 7.93
N THR A 88 5.24 -6.43 9.17
CA THR A 88 5.69 -7.25 10.31
C THR A 88 5.51 -8.73 10.03
N VAL A 89 4.31 -9.15 9.62
CA VAL A 89 4.03 -10.56 9.28
C VAL A 89 4.90 -11.03 8.12
N SER A 90 5.08 -10.22 7.09
CA SER A 90 5.88 -10.59 5.91
C SER A 90 7.36 -10.74 6.21
N LEU A 91 7.90 -10.01 7.20
CA LEU A 91 9.32 -10.10 7.58
C LEU A 91 9.58 -11.15 8.66
N LEU A 92 8.62 -11.41 9.55
CA LEU A 92 8.74 -12.42 10.61
C LEU A 92 8.27 -13.82 10.17
N ALA A 93 7.39 -13.90 9.17
CA ALA A 93 6.86 -15.14 8.59
C ALA A 93 6.72 -15.00 7.06
N PRO A 94 7.83 -14.96 6.32
CA PRO A 94 7.86 -14.63 4.90
C PRO A 94 7.11 -15.63 4.00
N GLU A 95 6.84 -16.85 4.48
CA GLU A 95 5.99 -17.84 3.80
C GLU A 95 4.55 -17.31 3.62
N ILE A 96 4.06 -16.53 4.58
CA ILE A 96 2.76 -15.86 4.48
C ILE A 96 2.83 -14.75 3.41
N GLY A 97 3.93 -13.98 3.41
CA GLY A 97 4.18 -12.96 2.40
C GLY A 97 4.27 -13.55 0.98
N LEU A 98 4.83 -14.75 0.85
CA LEU A 98 4.95 -15.46 -0.43
C LEU A 98 3.59 -15.91 -0.96
N ARG A 99 2.71 -16.42 -0.09
CA ARG A 99 1.31 -16.72 -0.45
C ARG A 99 0.58 -15.48 -0.98
N SER A 100 0.85 -14.30 -0.42
CA SER A 100 0.31 -13.04 -0.92
C SER A 100 0.86 -12.69 -2.31
N LEU A 101 2.12 -12.99 -2.63
CA LEU A 101 2.69 -12.75 -3.95
C LEU A 101 2.11 -13.71 -5.01
N ALA A 102 1.83 -14.96 -4.64
CA ALA A 102 1.23 -15.97 -5.51
C ALA A 102 -0.14 -15.54 -6.08
N MET A 103 -0.82 -14.63 -5.40
CA MET A 103 -2.11 -14.07 -5.81
C MET A 103 -2.07 -13.32 -7.14
N ALA A 104 -0.88 -12.85 -7.57
CA ALA A 104 -0.70 -12.24 -8.89
C ALA A 104 -1.15 -13.18 -10.02
N ALA A 105 -1.06 -14.50 -9.82
CA ALA A 105 -1.51 -15.52 -10.78
C ALA A 105 -3.04 -15.52 -11.00
N ARG A 106 -3.82 -14.84 -10.15
CA ARG A 106 -5.28 -14.67 -10.36
C ARG A 106 -5.61 -13.71 -11.52
N GLY A 107 -4.60 -13.05 -12.08
CA GLY A 107 -4.71 -12.26 -13.29
C GLY A 107 -5.04 -10.78 -13.08
N PRO A 108 -5.24 -10.03 -14.17
CA PRO A 108 -5.23 -8.56 -14.16
C PRO A 108 -6.39 -7.92 -13.39
N ARG A 109 -7.53 -8.61 -13.23
CA ARG A 109 -8.71 -8.08 -12.53
C ARG A 109 -8.42 -7.69 -11.09
N ALA A 110 -7.60 -8.47 -10.38
CA ALA A 110 -7.24 -8.17 -8.99
C ALA A 110 -6.49 -6.83 -8.89
N PHE A 111 -5.65 -6.51 -9.87
CA PHE A 111 -4.92 -5.24 -9.92
C PHE A 111 -5.85 -4.08 -10.26
N VAL A 112 -6.79 -4.24 -11.18
CA VAL A 112 -7.80 -3.19 -11.47
C VAL A 112 -8.62 -2.85 -10.22
N ILE A 113 -9.06 -3.86 -9.47
CA ILE A 113 -9.79 -3.66 -8.20
C ILE A 113 -8.89 -2.94 -7.19
N GLY A 114 -7.64 -3.40 -7.01
CA GLY A 114 -6.68 -2.73 -6.13
C GLY A 114 -6.42 -1.28 -6.54
N GLY A 115 -6.35 -1.00 -7.84
CA GLY A 115 -6.21 0.36 -8.35
C GLY A 115 -7.42 1.24 -8.03
N GLY A 116 -8.64 0.70 -8.17
CA GLY A 116 -9.86 1.38 -7.75
C GLY A 116 -9.89 1.69 -6.25
N MET A 117 -9.44 0.74 -5.41
CA MET A 117 -9.30 0.95 -3.97
C MET A 117 -8.30 2.06 -3.63
N LEU A 118 -7.15 2.11 -4.31
CA LEU A 118 -6.16 3.18 -4.12
C LEU A 118 -6.72 4.56 -4.51
N LEU A 119 -7.45 4.65 -5.63
CA LEU A 119 -8.12 5.89 -6.03
C LEU A 119 -9.19 6.32 -5.01
N ALA A 120 -9.98 5.37 -4.51
CA ALA A 120 -11.00 5.64 -3.49
C ALA A 120 -10.36 6.14 -2.18
N MET A 121 -9.24 5.53 -1.76
CA MET A 121 -8.48 6.00 -0.61
C MET A 121 -7.96 7.43 -0.81
N GLY A 122 -7.39 7.74 -1.97
CA GLY A 122 -6.96 9.10 -2.31
C GLY A 122 -8.12 10.10 -2.23
N GLY A 123 -9.30 9.72 -2.73
CA GLY A 123 -10.51 10.54 -2.63
C GLY A 123 -10.99 10.75 -1.19
N ILE A 124 -11.10 9.69 -0.39
CA ILE A 124 -11.58 9.76 1.01
C ILE A 124 -10.64 10.57 1.89
N CYS A 125 -9.32 10.42 1.72
CA CYS A 125 -8.34 11.14 2.54
C CYS A 125 -8.30 12.65 2.26
N PHE A 126 -8.81 13.08 1.11
CA PHE A 126 -8.80 14.49 0.70
C PHE A 126 -10.18 15.15 0.76
N TRP A 127 -11.24 14.35 0.93
CA TRP A 127 -12.57 14.85 1.17
C TRP A 127 -12.64 15.44 2.58
N ARG A 128 -12.65 16.77 2.67
CA ARG A 128 -12.79 17.54 3.91
C ARG A 128 -14.22 17.48 4.44
#